data_AF-A0A9X7TIQ8-F1
#
_entry.id   AF-A0A9X7TIQ8-F1
#
_cell.length_a   1.000
_cell.length_b   1.000
_cell.length_c   1.000
_cell.angle_alpha   90.00
_cell.angle_beta   90.00
_cell.angle_gamma   90.00
#
_symmetry.space_group_name_H-M   'P 1'
#
loop_
_entity.id
_entity.type
_entity.pdbx_description
1 polymer ?
#
loop_
_entity_poly.entity_id
_entity_poly.type
_entity_poly.pdbx_seq_one_letter_code
_entity_poly.pdbx_strand_id
1 'polypeptide(L)'
;MVLGKYYERLIEDLKKIIFRDHVPTPVDLDRVYDFAKNSLGHASIKDLRIQLGLSLEEFMRYYREYILQNYELIPGGEEGFIKGGVMYGIIRRKR
;
A
#
# COMPACT_ATOMS: atom_id res chain seq x y z
N MET A 1 14.58 23.97 19.71
CA MET A 1 14.02 23.11 18.64
C MET A 1 12.69 22.50 19.10
N VAL A 2 11.68 23.33 19.36
CA VAL A 2 10.39 22.89 19.96
C VAL A 2 9.31 22.72 18.88
N LEU A 3 9.36 23.52 17.81
CA LEU A 3 8.42 23.40 16.68
C LEU A 3 8.48 22.03 15.99
N GLY A 4 9.67 21.48 15.74
CA GLY A 4 9.81 20.20 15.04
C GLY A 4 9.12 19.03 15.75
N LYS A 5 9.29 18.93 17.07
CA LYS A 5 8.63 17.89 17.88
C LYS A 5 7.10 18.04 17.93
N TYR A 6 6.60 19.27 17.83
CA TYR A 6 5.16 19.53 17.82
C TYR A 6 4.53 19.10 16.50
N TYR A 7 5.19 19.40 15.37
CA TYR A 7 4.75 18.95 14.04
C TYR A 7 4.77 17.43 13.90
N GLU A 8 5.83 16.75 14.36
CA GLU A 8 5.91 15.29 14.33
C GLU A 8 4.77 14.65 15.14
N ARG A 9 4.50 15.18 16.33
CA ARG A 9 3.39 14.72 17.18
C ARG A 9 2.03 14.97 16.53
N LEU A 10 1.82 16.13 15.89
CA LEU A 10 0.57 16.45 15.18
C LEU A 10 0.33 15.48 14.00
N ILE A 11 1.38 15.13 13.25
CA ILE A 11 1.29 14.16 12.16
C ILE A 11 0.97 12.76 12.70
N GLU A 12 1.58 12.34 13.81
CA GLU A 12 1.23 11.09 14.48
C GLU A 12 -0.23 11.07 14.95
N ASP A 13 -0.71 12.16 15.54
CA ASP A 13 -2.07 12.24 16.05
C ASP A 13 -3.10 12.30 14.91
N LEU A 14 -2.80 12.98 13.80
CA LEU A 14 -3.61 12.95 12.58
C LEU A 14 -3.63 11.56 11.95
N LYS A 15 -2.50 10.87 11.90
CA LYS A 15 -2.46 9.46 11.48
C LYS A 15 -3.34 8.61 12.39
N LYS A 16 -3.24 8.78 13.70
CA LYS A 16 -4.13 8.07 14.64
C LYS A 16 -5.59 8.40 14.42
N ILE A 17 -5.97 9.64 14.09
CA ILE A 17 -7.38 10.01 13.85
C ILE A 17 -7.90 9.45 12.52
N ILE A 18 -7.10 9.49 11.45
CA ILE A 18 -7.48 8.97 10.13
C ILE A 18 -7.50 7.44 10.14
N PHE A 19 -6.60 6.80 10.88
CA PHE A 19 -6.40 5.34 10.85
C PHE A 19 -6.95 4.60 12.08
N ARG A 20 -7.49 5.26 13.13
CA ARG A 20 -7.98 4.55 14.33
C ARG A 20 -9.21 3.69 14.09
N ASP A 21 -10.11 4.14 13.23
CA ASP A 21 -11.41 3.49 13.04
C ASP A 21 -11.68 3.09 11.58
N HIS A 22 -10.76 3.39 10.66
CA HIS A 22 -10.91 3.02 9.27
C HIS A 22 -10.39 1.61 9.02
N VAL A 23 -11.31 0.65 8.93
CA VAL A 23 -10.98 -0.71 8.48
C VAL A 23 -10.60 -0.64 7.00
N PRO A 24 -9.36 -0.98 6.62
CA PRO A 24 -8.91 -0.90 5.23
C PRO A 24 -9.82 -1.71 4.29
N THR A 25 -10.33 -1.07 3.24
CA THR A 25 -11.26 -1.68 2.28
C THR A 25 -10.64 -1.80 0.89
N PRO A 26 -11.09 -2.74 0.04
CA PRO A 26 -10.62 -2.83 -1.34
C PRO A 26 -10.69 -1.52 -2.13
N VAL A 27 -11.70 -0.69 -1.86
CA VAL A 27 -11.89 0.62 -2.50
C VAL A 27 -10.75 1.59 -2.15
N ASP A 28 -10.17 1.50 -0.95
CA ASP A 28 -9.04 2.34 -0.55
C ASP A 28 -7.79 1.97 -1.36
N LEU A 29 -7.54 0.67 -1.52
CA LEU A 29 -6.47 0.20 -2.39
C LEU A 29 -6.67 0.68 -3.82
N ASP A 30 -7.89 0.58 -4.34
CA ASP A 30 -8.20 1.00 -5.71
C ASP A 30 -7.93 2.49 -5.93
N ARG A 31 -8.32 3.34 -4.98
CA ARG A 31 -8.08 4.78 -5.04
C ARG A 31 -6.59 5.11 -5.02
N VAL A 32 -5.84 4.49 -4.10
CA VAL A 32 -4.39 4.69 -3.99
C VAL A 32 -3.68 4.14 -5.22
N TYR A 33 -4.13 3.01 -5.76
CA TYR A 33 -3.60 2.44 -7.00
C TYR A 33 -3.79 3.39 -8.19
N ASP A 34 -4.98 3.97 -8.35
CA ASP A 34 -5.26 4.89 -9.46
C ASP A 34 -4.40 6.16 -9.41
N PHE A 35 -3.97 6.59 -8.21
CA PHE A 35 -3.02 7.68 -8.03
C PHE A 35 -1.55 7.26 -8.20
N ALA A 36 -1.16 6.09 -7.68
CA ALA A 36 0.23 5.65 -7.61
C ALA A 36 0.72 4.98 -8.90
N LYS A 37 -0.18 4.50 -9.76
CA LYS A 37 0.20 3.79 -10.97
C LYS A 37 0.93 4.70 -11.97
N ASN A 38 1.95 4.15 -12.62
CA ASN A 38 2.62 4.82 -13.73
C ASN A 38 1.81 4.74 -15.04
N SER A 39 2.36 5.30 -16.12
CA SER A 39 1.74 5.31 -17.46
C SER A 39 1.45 3.93 -18.06
N LEU A 40 2.08 2.87 -17.55
CA LEU A 40 1.87 1.47 -17.97
C LEU A 40 0.84 0.73 -17.09
N GLY A 41 0.27 1.40 -16.06
CA GLY A 41 -0.55 0.76 -15.03
C GLY A 41 0.27 0.04 -13.95
N HIS A 42 1.57 0.30 -13.92
CA HIS A 42 2.57 -0.06 -12.91
C HIS A 42 2.36 0.51 -11.52
N ALA A 43 2.02 -0.25 -10.47
CA ALA A 43 2.14 0.23 -9.09
C ALA A 43 2.99 -0.72 -8.22
N SER A 44 3.85 -0.18 -7.36
CA SER A 44 4.65 -0.98 -6.43
C SER A 44 3.89 -1.21 -5.11
N ILE A 45 3.99 -2.41 -4.54
CA ILE A 45 3.36 -2.75 -3.26
C ILE A 45 3.89 -1.83 -2.15
N LYS A 46 5.18 -1.53 -2.16
CA LYS A 46 5.84 -0.60 -1.24
C LYS A 46 5.17 0.77 -1.23
N ASP A 47 4.98 1.37 -2.41
CA ASP A 47 4.40 2.70 -2.50
C ASP A 47 2.93 2.69 -2.05
N LEU A 48 2.17 1.68 -2.46
CA LEU A 48 0.77 1.54 -2.06
C LEU A 48 0.62 1.43 -0.55
N ARG A 49 1.40 0.55 0.12
CA ARG A 49 1.30 0.40 1.57
C ARG A 49 1.75 1.64 2.33
N ILE A 50 2.78 2.35 1.84
CA ILE A 50 3.27 3.57 2.48
C ILE A 50 2.21 4.67 2.39
N GLN A 51 1.55 4.81 1.25
CA GLN A 51 0.45 5.76 1.07
C GLN A 51 -0.77 5.40 1.94
N LEU A 52 -1.04 4.10 2.11
CA LEU A 52 -2.09 3.61 3.01
C LEU A 52 -1.68 3.66 4.49
N GLY A 53 -0.45 4.04 4.82
CA GLY A 53 0.04 4.09 6.20
C GLY A 53 0.18 2.73 6.88
N LEU A 54 0.32 1.65 6.09
CA LEU A 54 0.36 0.28 6.58
C LEU A 54 1.78 -0.30 6.56
N SER A 55 2.08 -1.15 7.55
CA SER A 55 3.19 -2.08 7.45
C SER A 55 2.95 -3.09 6.32
N LEU A 56 4.01 -3.77 5.85
CA LEU A 56 3.87 -4.82 4.85
C LEU A 56 2.95 -5.96 5.34
N GLU A 57 3.08 -6.33 6.61
CA GLU A 57 2.26 -7.39 7.22
C GLU A 57 0.77 -7.01 7.21
N GLU A 58 0.43 -5.79 7.64
CA GLU A 58 -0.96 -5.31 7.63
C GLU A 58 -1.50 -5.20 6.21
N PHE A 59 -0.72 -4.65 5.28
CA PHE A 59 -1.11 -4.55 3.87
C PHE A 59 -1.44 -5.93 3.31
N MET A 60 -0.59 -6.93 3.56
CA MET A 60 -0.85 -8.30 3.13
C MET A 60 -2.07 -8.90 3.84
N ARG A 61 -2.24 -8.64 5.14
CA ARG A 61 -3.42 -9.11 5.90
C ARG A 61 -4.73 -8.62 5.28
N TYR A 62 -4.80 -7.36 4.86
CA TYR A 62 -6.04 -6.77 4.31
C TYR A 62 -6.24 -7.03 2.81
N TYR A 63 -5.16 -6.98 2.02
CA TYR A 63 -5.29 -6.86 0.56
C TYR A 63 -4.82 -8.08 -0.22
N ARG A 64 -4.18 -9.07 0.41
CA ARG A 64 -3.60 -10.22 -0.28
C ARG A 64 -4.58 -10.92 -1.23
N GLU A 65 -5.76 -11.30 -0.72
CA GLU A 65 -6.75 -12.03 -1.52
C GLU A 65 -7.31 -11.17 -2.65
N TYR A 66 -7.66 -9.92 -2.33
CA TYR A 66 -8.18 -8.97 -3.30
C TYR A 66 -7.17 -8.69 -4.44
N ILE A 67 -5.89 -8.53 -4.11
CA ILE A 67 -4.81 -8.36 -5.10
C ILE A 67 -4.72 -9.59 -6.01
N LEU A 68 -4.66 -10.80 -5.44
CA LEU A 68 -4.56 -12.03 -6.23
C LEU A 68 -5.74 -12.21 -7.19
N GLN A 69 -6.94 -11.78 -6.78
CA GLN A 69 -8.15 -11.86 -7.59
C GLN A 69 -8.21 -10.80 -8.68
N ASN A 70 -7.82 -9.55 -8.40
CA ASN A 70 -8.10 -8.39 -9.26
C ASN A 70 -6.87 -7.80 -9.96
N TYR A 71 -5.67 -8.24 -9.60
CA TYR A 71 -4.42 -7.71 -10.12
C TYR A 71 -3.50 -8.82 -10.64
N GLU A 72 -2.76 -8.50 -11.68
CA GLU A 72 -1.63 -9.27 -12.17
C GLU A 72 -0.40 -8.95 -11.32
N LEU A 73 0.35 -10.00 -10.96
CA LEU A 73 1.62 -9.88 -10.25
C LEU A 73 2.76 -9.80 -11.25
N ILE A 74 3.57 -8.75 -11.16
CA ILE A 74 4.71 -8.50 -12.03
C ILE A 74 6.00 -8.69 -11.20
N PRO A 75 7.00 -9.45 -11.69
CA PRO A 75 8.28 -9.63 -11.01
C PRO A 75 9.00 -8.31 -10.76
N GLY A 76 9.74 -8.25 -9.65
CA GLY A 76 10.52 -7.08 -9.23
C GLY A 76 9.94 -6.40 -7.99
N GLY A 77 10.35 -5.16 -7.73
CA GLY A 77 10.01 -4.44 -6.50
C GLY A 77 10.83 -4.88 -5.29
N GLU A 78 10.74 -4.09 -4.22
CA GLU A 78 11.53 -4.31 -2.99
C GLU A 78 10.89 -5.34 -2.04
N GLU A 79 9.57 -5.51 -2.14
CA GLU A 79 8.74 -6.32 -1.25
C GLU A 79 7.44 -6.72 -1.94
N GLY A 80 6.81 -7.79 -1.48
CA GLY A 80 5.59 -8.28 -2.09
C GLY A 80 5.39 -9.78 -1.91
N PHE A 81 4.84 -10.40 -2.94
CA PHE A 81 4.57 -11.83 -2.95
C PHE A 81 5.83 -12.60 -3.35
N ILE A 82 6.10 -13.71 -2.68
CA ILE A 82 7.17 -14.63 -3.07
C ILE A 82 6.53 -15.88 -3.68
N LYS A 83 6.89 -16.20 -4.92
CA LYS A 83 6.45 -17.44 -5.60
C LYS A 83 7.64 -18.07 -6.33
N GLY A 84 7.99 -19.30 -5.93
CA GLY A 84 9.12 -20.02 -6.52
C GLY A 84 10.47 -19.28 -6.37
N GLY A 85 10.66 -18.56 -5.26
CA GLY A 85 11.88 -17.77 -5.02
C GLY A 85 11.95 -16.42 -5.74
N VAL A 86 10.93 -16.05 -6.53
CA VAL A 86 10.88 -14.77 -7.24
C VAL A 86 10.00 -13.78 -6.46
N MET A 87 10.48 -12.53 -6.32
CA MET A 87 9.75 -11.41 -5.73
C MET A 87 8.80 -10.79 -6.75
N TYR A 88 7.53 -10.64 -6.36
CA TYR A 88 6.48 -9.96 -7.12
C TYR A 88 5.94 -8.80 -6.28
N GLY A 89 6.62 -7.67 -6.37
CA GLY A 89 6.34 -6.43 -5.68
C GLY A 89 5.64 -5.37 -6.52
N ILE A 90 5.26 -5.71 -7.75
CA ILE A 90 4.59 -4.80 -8.69
C ILE A 90 3.25 -5.42 -9.07
N ILE A 91 2.19 -4.60 -9.07
CA ILE A 91 0.84 -5.00 -9.45
C ILE A 91 0.31 -4.17 -10.62
N ARG A 92 -0.53 -4.80 -11.45
CA ARG A 92 -1.30 -4.15 -12.51
C ARG A 92 -2.74 -4.64 -12.47
N ARG A 93 -3.73 -3.76 -12.51
CA ARG A 93 -5.15 -4.15 -12.48
C ARG A 93 -5.46 -5.04 -13.70
N LYS A 94 -6.13 -6.18 -13.47
CA LYS A 94 -6.62 -7.05 -14.56
C LYS A 94 -7.63 -6.27 -15.39
N ARG A 95 -7.64 -6.53 -16.70
CA ARG A 95 -8.67 -6.01 -17.60
C ARG A 95 -9.95 -6.81 -17.48
#